data_AF-A0A2N6NX81-F1
#
_entry.id   AF-A0A2N6NX81-F1
#
_cell.length_a   1.000
_cell.length_b   1.000
_cell.length_c   1.000
_cell.angle_alpha   90.00
_cell.angle_beta   90.00
_cell.angle_gamma   90.00
#
_symmetry.space_group_name_H-M   'P 1'
#
loop_
_entity.id
_entity.type
_entity.pdbx_description
1 polymer ?
#
loop_
_entity_poly.entity_id
_entity_poly.type
_entity_poly.pdbx_seq_one_letter_code
_entity_poly.pdbx_strand_id
1 'polypeptide(L)'
;MTTNYISRLSRSVCLVALAFAAAAAAHAHPATTPAVARLTIGLVPGDDALLQQTVQELSDPTHPRYGQYLSREAALDLLQPDPESLDAVRAWLRDAGGLHDEDLERRGQFLHANVSASQVAFLLVRRDGDDADSGLSGAFAVADEAAREHIRVVHLDNLDRGTLQSRWHPFHAVQSSQQPVPSPSKDVLKTVMDRCEGRITPACLRKRYQMDNVPSTPKKTILGVLGFGGASFTLSFHLNLHMLDKEILT
;
A
#
# COMPACT_ATOMS: atom_id res chain seq x y z
N MET A 1 50.91 70.22 15.65
CA MET A 1 50.64 70.68 14.27
C MET A 1 49.46 69.85 13.78
N THR A 2 48.24 70.41 13.87
CA THR A 2 47.44 70.88 12.70
C THR A 2 47.06 69.68 11.83
N THR A 3 45.82 69.24 11.65
CA THR A 3 44.54 69.91 11.38
C THR A 3 43.50 68.75 11.35
N ASN A 4 42.35 68.77 12.04
CA ASN A 4 41.06 69.30 11.55
C ASN A 4 40.71 68.74 10.13
N TYR A 5 39.50 68.31 9.76
CA TYR A 5 38.15 68.45 10.30
C TYR A 5 37.20 67.78 9.26
N ILE A 6 36.08 67.18 9.69
CA ILE A 6 34.83 66.88 8.94
C ILE A 6 34.97 66.06 7.61
N SER A 7 33.99 65.39 7.01
CA SER A 7 32.54 65.24 7.16
C SER A 7 32.14 64.03 6.32
N ARG A 8 31.17 63.27 6.83
CA ARG A 8 29.89 62.92 6.18
C ARG A 8 29.88 62.80 4.65
N LEU A 9 29.36 61.67 4.17
CA LEU A 9 28.24 61.54 3.21
C LEU A 9 28.13 60.04 2.87
N SER A 10 27.20 59.32 3.49
CA SER A 10 25.98 58.84 2.81
C SER A 10 26.08 58.79 1.28
N ARG A 11 25.90 57.59 0.71
CA ARG A 11 24.90 57.32 -0.34
C ARG A 11 25.03 55.87 -0.81
N SER A 12 23.91 55.16 -0.69
CA SER A 12 23.63 53.91 -1.39
C SER A 12 23.82 54.07 -2.89
N VAL A 13 24.49 53.10 -3.53
CA VAL A 13 24.45 52.75 -4.96
C VAL A 13 24.76 51.24 -5.01
N CYS A 14 23.79 50.35 -5.21
CA CYS A 14 23.27 49.83 -6.48
C CYS A 14 24.31 49.10 -7.35
N LEU A 15 24.05 47.82 -7.65
CA LEU A 15 24.40 47.03 -8.86
C LEU A 15 24.35 45.54 -8.47
N VAL A 16 23.25 44.83 -8.69
CA VAL A 16 22.83 44.17 -9.95
C VAL A 16 23.63 42.89 -10.25
N ALA A 17 22.85 41.81 -10.32
CA ALA A 17 22.99 40.60 -11.12
C ALA A 17 24.23 39.71 -10.92
N LEU A 18 23.95 38.47 -10.51
CA LEU A 18 24.38 37.31 -11.28
C LEU A 18 23.24 36.29 -11.27
N ALA A 19 22.47 36.30 -12.35
CA ALA A 19 21.65 35.18 -12.76
C ALA A 19 22.58 34.08 -13.29
N PHE A 20 22.45 32.87 -12.77
CA PHE A 20 22.79 31.67 -13.52
C PHE A 20 21.51 30.92 -13.83
N ALA A 21 21.18 30.90 -15.12
CA ALA A 21 20.14 30.10 -15.70
C ALA A 21 20.61 28.63 -15.81
N ALA A 22 19.69 27.70 -15.60
CA ALA A 22 19.66 26.45 -16.36
C ALA A 22 18.19 26.11 -16.62
N ALA A 23 17.82 26.27 -17.88
CA ALA A 23 16.50 26.00 -18.42
C ALA A 23 16.24 24.49 -18.53
N ALA A 24 14.98 24.12 -18.26
CA ALA A 24 14.17 23.09 -18.94
C ALA A 24 13.34 22.27 -17.94
N ALA A 25 12.25 22.88 -17.43
CA ALA A 25 11.09 22.11 -16.99
C ALA A 25 9.90 22.55 -17.85
N ALA A 26 9.74 21.85 -18.97
CA ALA A 26 8.57 21.97 -19.81
C ALA A 26 7.35 21.40 -19.08
N HIS A 27 6.33 22.24 -18.87
CA HIS A 27 4.92 21.87 -18.62
C HIS A 27 4.59 21.02 -17.37
N ALA A 28 5.05 21.43 -16.19
CA ALA A 28 4.25 21.19 -14.98
C ALA A 28 3.30 22.38 -14.81
N HIS A 29 2.04 22.23 -15.20
CA HIS A 29 1.00 23.12 -14.67
C HIS A 29 1.12 23.10 -13.13
N PRO A 30 1.16 24.24 -12.43
CA PRO A 30 1.04 24.22 -10.98
C PRO A 30 -0.33 23.60 -10.70
N ALA A 31 -0.34 22.40 -10.12
CA ALA A 31 -1.57 21.76 -9.69
C ALA A 31 -2.27 22.74 -8.73
N THR A 32 -3.29 23.44 -9.23
CA THR A 32 -3.97 24.53 -8.54
C THR A 32 -5.03 23.99 -7.57
N THR A 33 -5.06 22.67 -7.39
CA THR A 33 -5.81 21.99 -6.34
C THR A 33 -4.80 21.54 -5.27
N PRO A 34 -5.00 21.89 -3.99
CA PRO A 34 -4.17 21.33 -2.93
C PRO A 34 -4.26 19.81 -3.01
N ALA A 35 -3.13 19.14 -3.21
CA ALA A 35 -3.09 17.69 -3.25
C ALA A 35 -3.57 17.16 -1.88
N VAL A 36 -4.71 16.48 -1.88
CA VAL A 36 -5.27 15.83 -0.69
C VAL A 36 -4.71 14.42 -0.65
N ALA A 37 -3.96 14.12 0.40
CA ALA A 37 -3.45 12.79 0.69
C ALA A 37 -4.32 12.12 1.75
N ARG A 38 -4.39 10.79 1.77
CA ARG A 38 -5.13 10.06 2.80
C ARG A 38 -4.15 9.59 3.87
N LEU A 39 -4.28 10.15 5.07
CA LEU A 39 -3.55 9.75 6.25
C LEU A 39 -4.23 8.53 6.87
N THR A 40 -3.45 7.51 7.17
CA THR A 40 -3.88 6.31 7.88
C THR A 40 -3.00 6.12 9.11
N ILE A 41 -3.61 6.09 10.29
CA ILE A 41 -2.94 5.88 11.58
C ILE A 41 -3.46 4.57 12.15
N GLY A 42 -2.55 3.62 12.38
CA GLY A 42 -2.84 2.39 13.10
C GLY A 42 -2.55 2.57 14.58
N LEU A 43 -3.58 2.40 15.40
CA LEU A 43 -3.49 2.46 16.85
C LEU A 43 -3.00 1.13 17.43
N VAL A 44 -2.39 1.19 18.61
CA VAL A 44 -2.08 0.01 19.41
C VAL A 44 -3.39 -0.59 19.95
N PRO A 45 -3.70 -1.87 19.66
CA PRO A 45 -4.81 -2.58 20.29
C PRO A 45 -4.69 -2.62 21.82
N GLY A 46 -5.81 -2.66 22.55
CA GLY A 46 -5.78 -2.78 24.02
C GLY A 46 -5.23 -4.13 24.49
N ASP A 47 -5.39 -5.19 23.68
CA ASP A 47 -4.74 -6.49 23.90
C ASP A 47 -4.05 -6.96 22.61
N ASP A 48 -2.73 -6.84 22.58
CA ASP A 48 -1.88 -7.23 21.45
C ASP A 48 -1.87 -8.75 21.19
N ALA A 49 -2.18 -9.58 22.18
CA ALA A 49 -2.12 -11.04 22.09
C ALA A 49 -3.48 -11.65 21.71
N LEU A 50 -4.59 -10.96 21.99
CA LEU A 50 -5.94 -11.48 21.86
C LEU A 50 -6.26 -12.01 20.46
N LEU A 51 -5.89 -11.25 19.41
CA LEU A 51 -6.11 -11.69 18.03
C LEU A 51 -5.33 -12.98 17.75
N GLN A 52 -4.04 -13.01 18.07
CA GLN A 52 -3.17 -14.15 17.80
C GLN A 52 -3.66 -15.40 18.53
N GLN A 53 -4.00 -15.28 19.82
CA GLN A 53 -4.55 -16.37 20.60
C GLN A 53 -5.86 -16.88 19.99
N THR A 54 -6.77 -15.98 19.63
CA THR A 54 -8.05 -16.36 19.03
C THR A 54 -7.84 -17.09 17.70
N VAL A 55 -6.94 -16.60 16.83
CA VAL A 55 -6.62 -17.27 15.56
C VAL A 55 -6.04 -18.66 15.80
N GLN A 56 -5.17 -18.84 16.80
CA GLN A 56 -4.62 -20.14 17.17
C GLN A 56 -5.74 -21.12 17.58
N GLU A 57 -6.64 -20.69 18.46
CA GLU A 57 -7.77 -21.52 18.94
C GLU A 57 -8.75 -21.92 17.84
N LEU A 58 -8.93 -21.08 16.81
CA LEU A 58 -9.85 -21.33 15.70
C LEU A 58 -9.23 -22.15 14.57
N SER A 59 -7.90 -22.17 14.47
CA SER A 59 -7.14 -22.87 13.42
C SER A 59 -6.53 -24.20 13.86
N ASP A 60 -6.44 -24.46 15.15
CA ASP A 60 -5.97 -25.74 15.69
C ASP A 60 -7.07 -26.83 15.57
N PRO A 61 -6.86 -27.90 14.77
CA PRO A 61 -7.85 -28.96 14.58
C PRO A 61 -8.17 -29.77 15.84
N THR A 62 -7.34 -29.67 16.88
CA THR A 62 -7.53 -30.35 18.17
C THR A 62 -8.30 -29.49 19.17
N HIS A 63 -8.43 -28.20 18.91
CA HIS A 63 -9.07 -27.27 19.81
C HIS A 63 -10.61 -27.32 19.67
N PRO A 64 -11.40 -27.22 20.75
CA PRO A 64 -12.86 -27.27 20.68
C PRO A 64 -13.50 -26.19 19.82
N ARG A 65 -12.79 -25.07 19.60
CA ARG A 65 -13.26 -23.94 18.78
C ARG A 65 -12.83 -24.03 17.30
N TYR A 66 -12.20 -25.13 16.88
CA TYR A 66 -11.76 -25.31 15.50
C TYR A 66 -12.89 -25.05 14.48
N GLY A 67 -12.58 -24.26 13.45
CA GLY A 67 -13.52 -23.97 12.36
C GLY A 67 -14.64 -22.98 12.71
N GLN A 68 -14.69 -22.47 13.95
CA GLN A 68 -15.66 -21.45 14.37
C GLN A 68 -15.15 -20.04 14.04
N TYR A 69 -14.92 -19.77 12.75
CA TYR A 69 -14.33 -18.51 12.28
C TYR A 69 -15.19 -17.28 12.62
N LEU A 70 -14.52 -16.14 12.77
CA LEU A 70 -15.14 -14.88 13.14
C LEU A 70 -15.80 -14.20 11.95
N SER A 71 -16.89 -13.49 12.22
CA SER A 71 -17.36 -12.43 11.32
C SER A 71 -16.31 -11.32 11.22
N ARG A 72 -16.38 -10.52 10.15
CA ARG A 72 -15.50 -9.36 9.95
C ARG A 72 -15.53 -8.41 11.16
N GLU A 73 -16.71 -8.13 11.69
CA GLU A 73 -16.91 -7.19 12.79
C GLU A 73 -16.28 -7.74 14.07
N ALA A 74 -16.58 -8.98 14.44
CA ALA A 74 -15.95 -9.65 15.58
C ALA A 74 -14.41 -9.70 15.49
N ALA A 75 -13.83 -9.86 14.30
CA ALA A 75 -12.38 -9.82 14.13
C ALA A 75 -11.79 -8.42 14.35
N LEU A 76 -12.49 -7.37 13.92
CA LEU A 76 -12.10 -5.98 14.19
C LEU A 76 -12.22 -5.65 15.69
N ASP A 77 -13.20 -6.24 16.38
CA ASP A 77 -13.40 -6.03 17.81
C ASP A 77 -12.26 -6.56 18.67
N LEU A 78 -11.55 -7.61 18.23
CA LEU A 78 -10.35 -8.11 18.91
C LEU A 78 -9.16 -7.15 18.83
N LEU A 79 -9.20 -6.18 17.92
CA LEU A 79 -8.12 -5.23 17.68
C LEU A 79 -8.46 -3.83 18.19
N GLN A 80 -9.54 -3.68 18.98
CA GLN A 80 -9.96 -2.36 19.43
C GLN A 80 -8.88 -1.75 20.34
N PRO A 81 -8.49 -0.49 20.07
CA PRO A 81 -7.63 0.26 20.97
C PRO A 81 -8.41 0.68 22.22
N ASP A 82 -7.69 0.99 23.29
CA ASP A 82 -8.29 1.54 24.50
C ASP A 82 -8.90 2.93 24.22
N PRO A 83 -9.95 3.33 24.97
CA PRO A 83 -10.55 4.66 24.82
C PRO A 83 -9.54 5.80 25.01
N GLU A 84 -8.61 5.63 25.96
CA GLU A 84 -7.52 6.59 26.22
C GLU A 84 -6.61 6.78 25.00
N SER A 85 -6.28 5.69 24.31
CA SER A 85 -5.47 5.73 23.08
C SER A 85 -6.13 6.54 21.99
N LEU A 86 -7.45 6.39 21.83
CA LEU A 86 -8.22 7.17 20.86
C LEU A 86 -8.26 8.64 21.22
N ASP A 87 -8.50 8.96 22.48
CA ASP A 87 -8.62 10.33 22.94
C ASP A 87 -7.29 11.08 22.83
N ALA A 88 -6.17 10.43 23.17
CA ALA A 88 -4.83 10.97 23.03
C ALA A 88 -4.50 11.27 21.55
N VAL A 89 -4.73 10.32 20.65
CA VAL A 89 -4.44 10.51 19.22
C VAL A 89 -5.37 11.53 18.58
N ARG A 90 -6.65 11.57 18.95
CA ARG A 90 -7.59 12.62 18.49
C ARG A 90 -7.18 13.99 18.98
N ALA A 91 -6.73 14.10 20.22
CA ALA A 91 -6.24 15.37 20.76
C ALA A 91 -5.03 15.87 19.98
N TRP A 92 -4.05 15.01 19.73
CA TRP A 92 -2.91 15.35 18.90
C TRP A 92 -3.31 15.76 17.47
N LEU A 93 -4.19 15.01 16.81
CA LEU A 93 -4.63 15.31 15.44
C LEU A 93 -5.35 16.65 15.33
N ARG A 94 -6.14 16.99 16.34
CA ARG A 94 -6.81 18.30 16.45
C ARG A 94 -5.79 19.41 16.67
N ASP A 95 -4.88 19.23 17.61
CA ASP A 95 -3.99 20.30 18.05
C ASP A 95 -2.86 20.57 17.03
N ALA A 96 -2.30 19.53 16.40
CA ALA A 96 -1.25 19.65 15.40
C ALA A 96 -1.78 19.78 13.96
N GLY A 97 -2.85 19.06 13.63
CA GLY A 97 -3.39 18.96 12.27
C GLY A 97 -4.66 19.77 12.01
N GLY A 98 -5.31 20.31 13.05
CA GLY A 98 -6.62 20.97 12.94
C GLY A 98 -7.73 20.01 12.48
N LEU A 99 -7.57 18.70 12.71
CA LEU A 99 -8.54 17.68 12.30
C LEU A 99 -9.53 17.42 13.43
N HIS A 100 -10.82 17.53 13.14
CA HIS A 100 -11.90 17.30 14.09
C HIS A 100 -12.53 15.92 13.89
N ASP A 101 -13.41 15.49 14.79
CA ASP A 101 -13.98 14.14 14.76
C ASP A 101 -14.77 13.87 13.47
N GLU A 102 -15.35 14.89 12.84
CA GLU A 102 -16.02 14.81 11.54
C GLU A 102 -15.07 14.53 10.36
N ASP A 103 -13.79 14.84 10.50
CA ASP A 103 -12.75 14.58 9.49
C ASP A 103 -12.16 13.17 9.62
N LEU A 104 -12.46 12.48 10.73
CA LEU A 104 -11.86 11.20 11.09
C LEU A 104 -12.83 10.04 10.83
N GLU A 105 -12.38 9.09 10.01
CA GLU A 105 -13.08 7.83 9.80
C GLU A 105 -12.37 6.71 10.57
N ARG A 106 -13.06 6.09 11.55
CA ARG A 106 -12.55 4.94 12.29
C ARG A 106 -12.97 3.62 11.64
N ARG A 107 -12.01 2.71 11.45
CA ARG A 107 -12.25 1.32 11.03
C ARG A 107 -11.37 0.36 11.84
N GLY A 108 -11.96 -0.26 12.86
CA GLY A 108 -11.20 -1.08 13.83
C GLY A 108 -10.15 -0.22 14.55
N GLN A 109 -8.89 -0.65 14.49
CA GLN A 109 -7.74 0.09 15.06
C GLN A 109 -7.23 1.25 14.19
N PHE A 110 -7.78 1.43 12.98
CA PHE A 110 -7.29 2.44 12.05
C PHE A 110 -8.14 3.72 12.12
N LEU A 111 -7.46 4.86 12.17
CA LEU A 111 -8.03 6.18 11.92
C LEU A 111 -7.58 6.65 10.54
N HIS A 112 -8.54 7.14 9.75
CA HIS A 112 -8.28 7.71 8.45
C HIS A 112 -8.70 9.17 8.41
N ALA A 113 -7.90 10.00 7.76
CA ALA A 113 -8.21 11.41 7.54
C ALA A 113 -7.73 11.84 6.14
N ASN A 114 -8.45 12.77 5.53
CA ASN A 114 -7.98 13.46 4.33
C ASN A 114 -7.19 14.70 4.77
N VAL A 115 -5.93 14.79 4.37
CA VAL A 115 -5.02 15.85 4.81
C VAL A 115 -4.45 16.61 3.62
N SER A 116 -4.36 17.92 3.76
CA SER A 116 -3.66 18.80 2.83
C SER A 116 -2.14 18.73 3.02
N ALA A 117 -1.39 19.18 2.01
CA ALA A 117 0.08 19.24 2.10
C ALA A 117 0.58 20.06 3.30
N SER A 118 -0.13 21.12 3.71
CA SER A 118 0.22 21.89 4.90
C SER A 118 0.01 21.09 6.18
N GLN A 119 -1.12 20.38 6.33
CA GLN A 119 -1.38 19.52 7.50
C GLN A 119 -0.36 18.39 7.60
N VAL A 120 0.03 17.79 6.47
CA VAL A 120 1.08 16.75 6.44
C VAL A 120 2.39 17.27 7.02
N ALA A 121 2.80 18.49 6.69
CA ALA A 121 4.05 19.06 7.19
C ALA A 121 4.06 19.29 8.71
N PHE A 122 2.88 19.45 9.34
CA PHE A 122 2.76 19.54 10.80
C PHE A 122 2.64 18.18 11.48
N LEU A 123 2.04 17.20 10.81
CA LEU A 123 1.80 15.87 11.38
C LEU A 123 3.00 14.92 11.20
N LEU A 124 3.76 15.08 10.12
CA LEU A 124 4.81 14.15 9.70
C LEU A 124 6.12 14.88 9.41
N VAL A 125 7.22 14.36 9.94
CA VAL A 125 8.58 14.81 9.61
C VAL A 125 9.32 13.72 8.84
N ARG A 126 9.94 14.11 7.72
CA ARG A 126 10.82 13.23 6.95
C ARG A 126 12.17 13.12 7.65
N ARG A 127 12.77 11.93 7.63
CA ARG A 127 14.14 11.75 8.13
C ARG A 127 15.15 12.38 7.18
N ASP A 128 16.12 13.10 7.73
CA ASP A 128 17.23 13.67 6.94
C ASP A 128 18.00 12.55 6.23
N GLY A 129 18.11 12.64 4.90
CA GLY A 129 18.89 11.71 4.06
C GLY A 129 18.08 10.82 3.10
N ASP A 130 16.75 10.84 3.15
CA ASP A 130 15.92 10.15 2.16
C ASP A 130 15.83 10.96 0.85
N ASP A 131 16.25 10.36 -0.26
CA ASP A 131 16.19 10.94 -1.60
C ASP A 131 14.76 11.40 -1.92
N ALA A 132 14.60 12.53 -2.60
CA ALA A 132 13.28 13.11 -2.91
C ALA A 132 12.34 12.16 -3.70
N ASP A 133 12.92 11.15 -4.35
CA ASP A 133 12.24 10.12 -5.15
C ASP A 133 11.71 8.94 -4.30
N SER A 134 12.21 8.80 -3.08
CA SER A 134 11.57 7.95 -2.08
C SER A 134 10.45 8.77 -1.44
N GLY A 135 9.19 8.38 -1.69
CA GLY A 135 8.02 9.05 -1.10
C GLY A 135 8.10 9.14 0.44
N LEU A 136 7.06 9.60 1.12
CA LEU A 136 7.04 9.67 2.61
C LEU A 136 7.12 8.29 3.32
N SER A 137 7.64 7.26 2.67
CA SER A 137 7.86 5.90 3.16
C SER A 137 8.87 5.79 4.33
N GLY A 138 9.34 6.91 4.88
CA GLY A 138 10.21 7.00 6.06
C GLY A 138 9.86 8.20 6.97
N ALA A 139 8.67 8.77 6.84
CA ALA A 139 8.24 9.89 7.68
C ALA A 139 7.78 9.41 9.08
N PHE A 140 8.15 10.15 10.12
CA PHE A 140 7.77 9.88 11.50
C PHE A 140 6.66 10.84 11.94
N ALA A 141 5.72 10.33 12.72
CA ALA A 141 4.68 11.15 13.31
C ALA A 141 5.28 12.13 14.33
N VAL A 142 4.96 13.41 14.20
CA VAL A 142 5.28 14.47 15.17
C VAL A 142 4.23 14.45 16.29
N ALA A 143 3.88 13.26 16.76
CA ALA A 143 3.04 13.07 17.92
C ALA A 143 3.80 13.45 19.19
N ASP A 144 3.13 14.07 20.15
CA ASP A 144 3.65 14.20 21.50
C ASP A 144 3.76 12.84 22.18
N GLU A 145 4.42 12.76 23.35
CA GLU A 145 4.64 11.47 24.02
C GLU A 145 3.31 10.76 24.32
N ALA A 146 2.30 11.53 24.73
CA ALA A 146 0.97 11.03 25.03
C ALA A 146 0.31 10.33 23.83
N ALA A 147 0.37 10.90 22.62
CA ALA A 147 -0.17 10.23 21.44
C ALA A 147 0.79 9.17 20.86
N ARG A 148 2.12 9.35 21.00
CA ARG A 148 3.13 8.46 20.41
C ARG A 148 3.04 7.04 20.93
N GLU A 149 2.83 6.87 22.24
CA GLU A 149 2.72 5.55 22.87
C GLU A 149 1.55 4.71 22.32
N HIS A 150 0.54 5.38 21.77
CA HIS A 150 -0.66 4.75 21.23
C HIS A 150 -0.65 4.56 19.71
N ILE A 151 0.38 5.05 19.02
CA ILE A 151 0.51 4.96 17.56
C ILE A 151 1.48 3.83 17.19
N ARG A 152 0.95 2.79 16.54
CA ARG A 152 1.74 1.67 16.03
C ARG A 152 2.36 1.98 14.66
N VAL A 153 1.59 2.62 13.79
CA VAL A 153 2.03 2.91 12.41
C VAL A 153 1.32 4.15 11.89
N VAL A 154 2.02 4.92 11.07
CA VAL A 154 1.41 6.00 10.28
C VAL A 154 1.80 5.84 8.83
N HIS A 155 0.82 5.95 7.95
CA HIS A 155 0.98 5.84 6.52
C HIS A 155 0.26 7.00 5.83
N LEU A 156 0.85 7.52 4.77
CA LEU A 156 0.22 8.51 3.90
C LEU A 156 0.06 7.93 2.50
N ASP A 157 -1.19 7.66 2.13
CA ASP A 157 -1.57 7.24 0.80
C ASP A 157 -1.63 8.47 -0.13
N ASN A 158 -1.17 8.32 -1.38
CA ASN A 158 -1.29 9.29 -2.49
C ASN A 158 -0.37 10.53 -2.53
N LEU A 159 0.90 10.46 -2.12
CA LEU A 159 1.84 11.53 -2.54
C LEU A 159 2.46 11.34 -3.92
N ASP A 160 2.50 10.13 -4.45
CA ASP A 160 2.68 9.90 -5.88
C ASP A 160 2.34 8.45 -6.18
N ARG A 161 1.42 8.25 -7.12
CA ARG A 161 0.91 6.92 -7.52
C ARG A 161 1.98 6.04 -8.21
N GLY A 162 3.24 6.48 -8.24
CA GLY A 162 4.37 5.82 -8.90
C GLY A 162 5.29 4.98 -8.00
N THR A 163 5.34 5.22 -6.69
CA THR A 163 6.39 4.61 -5.83
C THR A 163 6.00 3.26 -5.19
N LEU A 164 4.71 2.92 -5.13
CA LEU A 164 4.31 1.56 -4.75
C LEU A 164 4.52 0.54 -5.89
N GLN A 165 4.69 1.00 -7.13
CA GLN A 165 4.93 0.12 -8.28
C GLN A 165 6.39 -0.35 -8.36
N SER A 166 7.34 0.40 -7.81
CA SER A 166 8.79 0.12 -7.96
C SER A 166 9.35 -0.87 -6.94
N ARG A 167 8.67 -1.08 -5.80
CA ARG A 167 9.13 -2.03 -4.76
C ARG A 167 8.80 -3.48 -5.04
N TRP A 168 7.84 -3.75 -5.91
CA TRP A 168 7.53 -5.10 -6.34
C TRP A 168 8.34 -5.36 -7.59
N HIS A 169 9.19 -6.39 -7.54
CA HIS A 169 9.85 -6.87 -8.73
C HIS A 169 8.76 -7.08 -9.79
N PRO A 170 8.92 -6.51 -11.01
CA PRO A 170 8.04 -6.91 -12.09
C PRO A 170 8.10 -8.42 -12.12
N PHE A 171 6.94 -9.08 -12.01
CA PHE A 171 6.87 -10.46 -12.42
C PHE A 171 7.35 -10.47 -13.86
N HIS A 172 8.61 -10.85 -14.07
CA HIS A 172 9.09 -11.17 -15.38
C HIS A 172 8.20 -12.34 -15.77
N ALA A 173 7.23 -12.07 -16.64
CA ALA A 173 6.59 -13.13 -17.38
C ALA A 173 7.74 -13.86 -18.04
N VAL A 174 8.12 -15.01 -17.46
CA VAL A 174 9.05 -15.92 -18.10
C VAL A 174 8.38 -16.16 -19.44
N GLN A 175 9.01 -15.71 -20.52
CA GLN A 175 8.55 -16.06 -21.86
C GLN A 175 8.52 -17.58 -21.86
N SER A 176 7.31 -18.14 -21.79
CA SER A 176 7.11 -19.57 -21.99
C SER A 176 7.83 -19.86 -23.29
N SER A 177 8.92 -20.64 -23.21
CA SER A 177 9.71 -21.02 -24.37
C SER A 177 8.74 -21.44 -25.46
N GLN A 178 8.64 -20.63 -26.52
CA GLN A 178 7.77 -20.91 -27.66
C GLN A 178 8.38 -22.03 -28.53
N GLN A 179 9.16 -22.93 -27.94
CA GLN A 179 9.62 -24.10 -28.65
C GLN A 179 8.40 -24.92 -29.05
N PRO A 180 8.20 -25.16 -30.36
CA PRO A 180 7.16 -26.06 -30.82
C PRO A 180 7.45 -27.44 -30.23
N VAL A 181 6.63 -27.87 -29.27
CA VAL A 181 6.72 -29.22 -28.73
C VAL A 181 6.17 -30.14 -29.83
N PRO A 182 6.95 -31.11 -30.35
CA PRO A 182 6.44 -32.03 -31.35
C PRO A 182 5.23 -32.78 -30.77
N SER A 183 4.15 -32.88 -31.56
CA SER A 183 2.90 -33.53 -31.14
C SER A 183 3.19 -34.95 -30.63
N PRO A 184 3.04 -35.23 -29.32
CA PRO A 184 3.31 -36.56 -28.80
C PRO A 184 2.24 -37.54 -29.31
N SER A 185 2.65 -38.78 -29.59
CA SER A 185 1.74 -39.90 -29.80
C SER A 185 0.82 -40.09 -28.57
N LYS A 186 -0.38 -40.66 -28.75
CA LYS A 186 -1.43 -40.72 -27.70
C LYS A 186 -0.95 -41.27 -26.34
N ASP A 187 -0.04 -42.23 -26.33
CA ASP A 187 0.53 -42.83 -25.11
C ASP A 187 1.57 -41.92 -24.43
N VAL A 188 2.30 -41.14 -25.23
CA VAL A 188 3.24 -40.11 -24.74
C VAL A 188 2.46 -38.91 -24.22
N LEU A 189 1.36 -38.52 -24.87
CA LEU A 189 0.48 -37.44 -24.42
C LEU A 189 -0.07 -37.70 -23.02
N LYS A 190 -0.46 -38.94 -22.72
CA LYS A 190 -0.92 -39.34 -21.39
C LYS A 190 0.20 -39.20 -20.35
N THR A 191 1.40 -39.68 -20.67
CA THR A 191 2.57 -39.61 -19.77
C THR A 191 3.05 -38.16 -19.53
N VAL A 192 3.00 -37.32 -20.57
CA VAL A 192 3.34 -35.88 -20.51
C VAL A 192 2.28 -35.11 -19.70
N MET A 193 1.00 -35.42 -19.86
CA MET A 193 -0.09 -34.83 -19.07
C MET A 193 -0.06 -35.28 -17.60
N ASP A 194 0.37 -36.51 -17.31
CA ASP A 194 0.50 -37.01 -15.93
C ASP A 194 1.69 -36.38 -15.18
N ARG A 195 2.69 -35.83 -15.89
CA ARG A 195 3.90 -35.22 -15.31
C ARG A 195 4.06 -33.71 -15.54
N CYS A 196 3.22 -33.10 -16.37
CA CYS A 196 3.32 -31.69 -16.79
C CYS A 196 4.70 -31.30 -17.35
N GLU A 197 5.33 -32.20 -18.10
CA GLU A 197 6.62 -31.94 -18.72
C GLU A 197 6.47 -30.97 -19.92
N GLY A 198 7.23 -29.87 -19.92
CA GLY A 198 7.29 -28.88 -21.02
C GLY A 198 6.31 -27.71 -20.94
N ARG A 199 5.03 -27.93 -20.58
CA ARG A 199 4.05 -26.84 -20.43
C ARG A 199 3.09 -27.12 -19.28
N ILE A 200 3.02 -26.21 -18.32
CA ILE A 200 2.10 -26.28 -17.19
C ILE A 200 0.78 -25.61 -17.60
N THR A 201 -0.30 -26.40 -17.66
CA THR A 201 -1.66 -25.91 -17.94
C THR A 201 -2.60 -26.28 -16.79
N PRO A 202 -3.74 -25.58 -16.61
CA PRO A 202 -4.73 -25.95 -15.59
C PRO A 202 -5.23 -27.40 -15.73
N ALA A 203 -5.45 -27.88 -16.96
CA ALA A 203 -5.86 -29.26 -17.21
C ALA A 203 -4.80 -30.28 -16.75
N CYS A 204 -3.53 -29.99 -17.00
CA CYS A 204 -2.42 -30.82 -16.53
C CYS A 204 -2.36 -30.87 -15.00
N LEU A 205 -2.45 -29.71 -14.34
CA LEU A 205 -2.44 -29.63 -12.88
C LEU A 205 -3.62 -30.39 -12.27
N ARG A 206 -4.81 -30.28 -12.85
CA ARG A 206 -5.98 -31.06 -12.40
C ARG A 206 -5.69 -32.55 -12.44
N LYS A 207 -5.14 -33.05 -13.55
CA LYS A 207 -4.82 -34.47 -13.68
C LYS A 207 -3.74 -34.92 -12.70
N ARG A 208 -2.65 -34.15 -12.60
CA ARG A 208 -1.51 -34.42 -11.72
C ARG A 208 -1.86 -34.45 -10.24
N TYR A 209 -2.77 -33.58 -9.81
CA TYR A 209 -3.27 -33.48 -8.43
C TYR A 209 -4.58 -34.24 -8.21
N GLN A 210 -4.98 -35.08 -9.18
CA GLN A 210 -6.17 -35.94 -9.07
C GLN A 210 -7.46 -35.14 -8.76
N MET A 211 -7.57 -33.93 -9.30
CA MET A 211 -8.73 -33.04 -9.18
C MET A 211 -9.84 -33.42 -10.19
N ASP A 212 -10.14 -34.71 -10.30
CA ASP A 212 -11.07 -35.25 -11.29
C ASP A 212 -12.55 -34.96 -10.92
N ASN A 213 -12.83 -34.69 -9.64
CA ASN A 213 -14.16 -34.43 -9.10
C ASN A 213 -14.26 -33.00 -8.57
N VAL A 214 -14.30 -32.00 -9.46
CA VAL A 214 -14.53 -30.61 -9.03
C VAL A 214 -16.03 -30.40 -8.82
N PRO A 215 -16.51 -30.23 -7.58
CA PRO A 215 -17.92 -29.98 -7.33
C PRO A 215 -18.33 -28.65 -7.96
N SER A 216 -19.59 -28.56 -8.38
CA SER A 216 -20.16 -27.28 -8.80
C SER A 216 -20.03 -26.28 -7.65
N THR A 217 -19.34 -25.17 -7.89
CA THR A 217 -19.13 -24.15 -6.86
C THR A 217 -20.47 -23.47 -6.57
N PRO A 218 -20.90 -23.40 -5.29
CA PRO A 218 -22.10 -22.66 -4.95
C PRO A 218 -21.88 -21.19 -5.26
N LYS A 219 -22.93 -20.49 -5.73
CA LYS A 219 -22.90 -19.05 -6.08
C LYS A 219 -22.48 -18.12 -4.92
N LYS A 220 -22.29 -18.65 -3.71
CA LYS A 220 -21.91 -17.91 -2.49
C LYS A 220 -20.41 -17.91 -2.21
N THR A 221 -19.63 -18.77 -2.86
CA THR A 221 -18.16 -18.82 -2.66
C THR A 221 -17.49 -17.81 -3.58
N ILE A 222 -16.67 -16.93 -3.00
CA ILE A 222 -15.92 -15.90 -3.74
C ILE A 222 -14.43 -16.18 -3.55
N LEU A 223 -13.68 -16.22 -4.65
CA LEU A 223 -12.22 -16.29 -4.65
C LEU A 223 -11.65 -14.91 -4.99
N GLY A 224 -10.88 -14.33 -4.08
CA GLY A 224 -10.14 -13.08 -4.32
C GLY A 224 -8.75 -13.37 -4.86
N VAL A 225 -8.37 -12.72 -5.96
CA VAL A 225 -7.00 -12.79 -6.52
C VAL A 225 -6.41 -11.37 -6.46
N LEU A 226 -5.32 -11.22 -5.73
CA LEU A 226 -4.61 -9.94 -5.57
C LEU A 226 -3.39 -9.92 -6.50
N GLY A 227 -3.23 -8.84 -7.26
CA GLY A 227 -2.07 -8.63 -8.14
C GLY A 227 -1.53 -7.21 -7.95
N PHE A 228 -0.21 -7.10 -7.76
CA PHE A 228 0.45 -5.82 -7.44
C PHE A 228 1.35 -5.30 -8.59
N GLY A 229 1.33 -5.92 -9.77
CA GLY A 229 2.14 -5.50 -10.94
C GLY A 229 1.38 -4.54 -11.86
N GLY A 230 1.94 -3.38 -12.21
CA GLY A 230 1.27 -2.20 -12.81
C GLY A 230 0.56 -2.30 -14.17
N ALA A 231 0.10 -3.47 -14.63
CA ALA A 231 -0.76 -3.56 -15.81
C ALA A 231 -2.22 -3.20 -15.44
N SER A 232 -2.83 -2.23 -16.13
CA SER A 232 -4.24 -1.83 -15.96
C SER A 232 -5.19 -3.02 -15.80
N PHE A 233 -5.65 -3.25 -14.57
CA PHE A 233 -6.26 -4.52 -14.13
C PHE A 233 -7.71 -4.73 -14.56
N THR A 234 -8.38 -3.75 -15.16
CA THR A 234 -9.85 -3.84 -15.28
C THR A 234 -10.34 -4.44 -16.61
N LEU A 235 -9.62 -4.26 -17.72
CA LEU A 235 -10.09 -4.73 -19.04
C LEU A 235 -9.36 -5.98 -19.58
N SER A 236 -8.04 -6.08 -19.38
CA SER A 236 -7.24 -7.20 -19.91
C SER A 236 -7.50 -8.53 -19.21
N PHE A 237 -7.88 -8.53 -17.93
CA PHE A 237 -8.17 -9.77 -17.20
C PHE A 237 -9.46 -10.42 -17.67
N HIS A 238 -10.52 -9.64 -17.91
CA HIS A 238 -11.83 -10.20 -18.25
C HIS A 238 -11.84 -10.89 -19.62
N LEU A 239 -11.17 -10.31 -20.62
CA LEU A 239 -11.04 -10.89 -21.97
C LEU A 239 -10.15 -12.14 -21.98
N ASN A 240 -9.03 -12.13 -21.23
CA ASN A 240 -8.13 -13.28 -21.15
C ASN A 240 -8.74 -14.46 -20.38
N LEU A 241 -9.50 -14.20 -19.31
CA LEU A 241 -10.20 -15.25 -18.56
C LEU A 241 -11.25 -15.95 -19.44
N HIS A 242 -11.99 -15.20 -20.26
CA HIS A 242 -12.97 -15.79 -21.18
C HIS A 242 -12.35 -16.69 -22.26
N MET A 243 -11.10 -16.41 -22.67
CA MET A 243 -10.37 -17.28 -23.61
C MET A 243 -9.81 -18.53 -22.92
N LEU A 244 -9.33 -18.41 -21.68
CA LEU A 244 -8.84 -19.53 -20.88
C LEU A 244 -9.96 -20.51 -20.49
N ASP A 245 -11.17 -20.03 -20.20
CA ASP A 245 -12.31 -20.90 -19.92
C ASP A 245 -12.65 -21.83 -21.09
N LYS A 246 -12.41 -21.39 -22.33
CA LYS A 246 -12.59 -22.23 -23.52
C LYS A 246 -11.51 -23.29 -23.66
N GLU A 247 -10.27 -23.02 -23.25
CA GLU A 247 -9.18 -24.00 -23.23
C GLU A 247 -9.27 -24.98 -22.05
N ILE A 248 -9.91 -24.59 -20.94
CA ILE A 248 -10.08 -25.44 -19.75
C ILE A 248 -11.21 -26.47 -19.95
N LEU A 249 -12.16 -26.20 -20.86
CA LEU A 249 -13.33 -27.04 -21.14
C LEU A 249 -13.15 -28.03 -22.31
N THR A 250 -11.98 -28.04 -22.97
CA THR A 250 -11.59 -29.00 -24.02
C THR A 250 -10.47 -29.90 -23.56
#